data_AF-A0A2N0V4X6-F1
#
_entry.id   AF-A0A2N0V4X6-F1
#
_cell.length_a   1.000
_cell.length_b   1.000
_cell.length_c   1.000
_cell.angle_alpha   90.00
_cell.angle_beta   90.00
_cell.angle_gamma   90.00
#
_symmetry.space_group_name_H-M   'P 1'
#
loop_
_entity.id
_entity.type
_entity.pdbx_description
1 polymer ?
#
loop_
_entity_poly.entity_id
_entity_poly.type
_entity_poly.pdbx_seq_one_letter_code
_entity_poly.pdbx_strand_id
1 'polypeptide(L)'
;MNVAGIRNPGHLKLGWINALFLILRIVITDAIANIPTVAHVIQQAVAPVFLLSGVAGILAVLTNRLGRTVDRFRLLSELDGAQAEQHHPELQILTRRARWNQWSIILCTSCALLVCLSIVVMFVGVELAIDLSDAVSLLFVASMLALIAGLLCFLREIILATGILALLKRP
;
A
#
# COMPACT_ATOMS: atom_id res chain seq x y z
N MET A 1 24.50 62.94 41.60
CA MET A 1 24.10 63.22 40.21
C MET A 1 24.96 62.36 39.27
N ASN A 2 24.28 61.47 38.54
CA ASN A 2 24.59 60.80 37.27
C ASN A 2 25.98 60.97 36.62
N VAL A 3 26.66 59.85 36.28
CA VAL A 3 27.34 59.73 34.98
C VAL A 3 27.10 58.33 34.39
N ALA A 4 26.56 58.37 33.18
CA ALA A 4 26.02 57.29 32.36
C ALA A 4 27.02 56.16 32.01
N GLY A 5 26.45 54.96 31.85
CA GLY A 5 27.14 53.77 31.40
C GLY A 5 27.66 53.87 29.97
N ILE A 6 28.90 53.44 29.80
CA ILE A 6 29.56 53.27 28.51
C ILE A 6 29.32 51.81 28.07
N ARG A 7 28.18 51.56 27.42
CA ARG A 7 27.87 50.25 26.82
C ARG A 7 28.57 50.16 25.45
N ASN A 8 29.66 49.40 25.39
CA ASN A 8 30.43 49.14 24.16
C ASN A 8 29.57 48.43 23.08
N PRO A 9 29.38 49.02 21.89
CA PRO A 9 28.51 48.47 20.84
C PRO A 9 29.14 47.35 19.97
N GLY A 10 30.38 46.94 20.23
CA GLY A 10 31.13 46.00 19.38
C GLY A 10 30.63 44.54 19.37
N HIS A 11 29.87 44.09 20.38
CA HIS A 11 29.44 42.70 20.49
C HIS A 11 28.22 42.35 19.61
N LEU A 12 27.34 43.30 19.32
CA LEU A 12 26.16 43.04 18.48
C LEU A 12 26.55 42.76 17.03
N LYS A 13 27.51 43.51 16.47
CA LYS A 13 27.91 43.36 15.06
C LYS A 13 28.50 41.96 14.76
N LEU A 14 29.17 41.35 15.73
CA LEU A 14 29.76 40.02 15.58
C LEU A 14 28.70 38.90 15.55
N GLY A 15 27.60 39.07 16.30
CA GLY A 15 26.48 38.12 16.32
C GLY A 15 25.74 38.05 14.98
N TRP A 16 25.51 39.20 14.34
CA TRP A 16 24.83 39.25 13.03
C TRP A 16 25.66 38.63 11.91
N ILE A 17 26.99 38.79 11.94
CA ILE A 17 27.89 38.19 10.95
C ILE A 17 27.91 36.66 11.10
N ASN A 18 28.00 36.15 12.33
CA ASN A 18 27.95 34.71 12.60
C ASN A 18 26.58 34.10 12.25
N ALA A 19 25.48 34.81 12.53
CA ALA A 19 24.13 34.38 12.14
C ALA A 19 23.97 34.34 10.62
N LEU A 20 24.47 35.35 9.90
CA LEU A 20 24.46 35.36 8.44
C LEU A 20 25.28 34.21 7.86
N PHE A 21 26.45 33.91 8.44
CA PHE A 21 27.28 32.77 8.04
C PHE A 21 26.60 31.43 8.31
N LEU A 22 25.85 31.32 9.41
CA LEU A 22 25.09 30.12 9.77
C LEU A 22 23.89 29.90 8.85
N ILE A 23 23.16 30.97 8.51
CA ILE A 23 22.07 30.94 7.52
C ILE A 23 22.63 30.58 6.14
N LEU A 24 23.73 31.21 5.72
CA LEU A 24 24.38 30.91 4.45
C LEU A 24 24.85 29.45 4.41
N ARG A 25 25.40 28.93 5.51
CA ARG A 25 25.81 27.51 5.61
C ARG A 25 24.63 26.55 5.57
N ILE A 26 23.51 26.87 6.24
CA ILE A 26 22.27 26.08 6.17
C ILE A 26 21.74 26.06 4.73
N VAL A 27 21.57 27.24 4.11
CA VAL A 27 21.06 27.37 2.74
C VAL A 27 21.96 26.63 1.73
N ILE A 28 23.29 26.73 1.88
CA ILE A 28 24.22 26.02 1.00
C ILE A 28 24.17 24.50 1.24
N THR A 29 24.08 24.04 2.49
CA THR A 29 23.99 22.60 2.82
C THR A 29 22.70 22.00 2.27
N ASP A 30 21.58 22.71 2.41
CA ASP A 30 20.28 22.31 1.87
C ASP A 30 20.28 22.32 0.34
N ALA A 31 20.94 23.30 -0.29
CA ALA A 31 21.06 23.38 -1.76
C ALA A 31 21.93 22.25 -2.35
N ILE A 32 23.01 21.86 -1.68
CA ILE A 32 23.86 20.73 -2.10
C ILE A 32 23.16 19.39 -1.83
N ALA A 33 22.36 19.28 -0.75
CA ALA A 33 21.52 18.12 -0.47
C ALA A 33 20.36 17.96 -1.47
N ASN A 34 19.91 19.06 -2.11
CA ASN A 34 18.81 19.08 -3.07
C ASN A 34 19.20 18.74 -4.51
N ILE A 35 20.44 18.32 -4.78
CA ILE A 35 20.73 17.63 -6.03
C ILE A 35 20.17 16.22 -5.85
N PRO A 36 19.09 15.82 -6.56
CA PRO A 36 18.52 14.49 -6.41
C PRO A 36 19.57 13.48 -6.89
N THR A 37 20.33 12.97 -5.93
CA THR A 37 21.24 11.86 -6.16
C THR A 37 20.40 10.61 -6.38
N VAL A 38 20.90 9.67 -7.18
CA VAL A 38 20.24 8.37 -7.41
C VAL A 38 19.86 7.70 -6.07
N ALA A 39 20.65 7.93 -5.01
CA ALA A 39 20.36 7.50 -3.65
C ALA A 39 19.04 8.06 -3.07
N HIS A 40 18.70 9.33 -3.33
CA HIS A 40 17.46 9.95 -2.84
C HIS A 40 16.23 9.39 -3.56
N VAL A 41 16.33 9.18 -4.88
CA VAL A 41 15.28 8.55 -5.70
C VAL A 41 15.03 7.11 -5.23
N ILE A 42 16.09 6.34 -4.94
CA ILE A 42 15.95 4.99 -4.39
C ILE A 42 15.23 5.01 -3.03
N GLN A 43 15.57 5.93 -2.13
CA GLN A 43 14.90 6.01 -0.82
C GLN A 43 13.41 6.30 -0.93
N GLN A 44 13.01 7.15 -1.88
CA GLN A 44 11.60 7.42 -2.16
C GLN A 44 10.88 6.20 -2.78
N ALA A 45 11.59 5.42 -3.61
CA ALA A 45 11.06 4.20 -4.25
C ALA A 45 10.91 3.00 -3.30
N VAL A 46 11.64 2.96 -2.18
CA VAL A 46 11.63 1.80 -1.25
C VAL A 46 10.26 1.63 -0.57
N ALA A 47 9.56 2.72 -0.26
CA ALA A 47 8.26 2.65 0.41
C ALA A 47 7.18 1.92 -0.43
N PRO A 48 7.00 2.23 -1.73
CA PRO A 48 6.11 1.46 -2.60
C PRO A 48 6.51 -0.01 -2.77
N VAL A 49 7.81 -0.31 -2.88
CA VAL A 49 8.29 -1.69 -3.06
C VAL A 49 8.06 -2.55 -1.81
N PHE A 50 8.20 -1.98 -0.61
CA PHE A 50 7.86 -2.67 0.63
C PHE A 50 6.41 -3.17 0.62
N LEU A 51 5.50 -2.35 0.07
CA LEU A 51 4.11 -2.69 -0.01
C LEU A 51 3.83 -3.84 -1.00
N LEU A 52 4.54 -3.90 -2.13
CA LEU A 52 4.44 -5.03 -3.08
C LEU A 52 4.72 -6.37 -2.40
N SER A 53 5.71 -6.42 -1.50
CA SER A 53 6.01 -7.63 -0.72
C SER A 53 4.83 -8.04 0.17
N GLY A 54 4.22 -7.07 0.86
CA GLY A 54 3.01 -7.31 1.66
C GLY A 54 1.84 -7.82 0.81
N VAL A 55 1.60 -7.21 -0.35
CA VAL A 55 0.54 -7.62 -1.28
C VAL A 55 0.79 -9.02 -1.84
N ALA A 56 2.04 -9.38 -2.17
CA ALA A 56 2.41 -10.72 -2.63
C ALA A 56 2.09 -11.79 -1.56
N GLY A 57 2.40 -11.50 -0.29
CA GLY A 57 2.05 -12.39 0.83
C GLY A 57 0.53 -12.58 0.97
N ILE A 58 -0.24 -11.50 0.87
CA ILE A 58 -1.72 -11.56 0.93
C ILE A 58 -2.27 -12.37 -0.26
N LEU A 59 -1.78 -12.12 -1.48
CA LEU A 59 -2.19 -12.85 -2.68
C LEU A 59 -1.90 -14.35 -2.56
N ALA A 60 -0.76 -14.75 -2.00
CA ALA A 60 -0.44 -16.15 -1.77
C ALA A 60 -1.46 -16.83 -0.83
N VAL A 61 -1.85 -16.15 0.25
CA VAL A 61 -2.88 -16.66 1.18
C VAL A 61 -4.25 -16.76 0.51
N LEU A 62 -4.67 -15.73 -0.23
CA LEU A 62 -5.95 -15.71 -0.95
C LEU A 62 -6.03 -16.81 -2.02
N THR A 63 -4.96 -16.97 -2.79
CA THR A 63 -4.87 -17.97 -3.87
C THR A 63 -4.87 -19.38 -3.32
N ASN A 64 -4.15 -19.63 -2.21
CA ASN A 64 -4.17 -20.93 -1.53
C ASN A 64 -5.57 -21.27 -1.00
N ARG A 65 -6.27 -20.28 -0.41
CA ARG A 65 -7.67 -20.45 0.02
C ARG A 65 -8.60 -20.76 -1.16
N LEU A 66 -8.49 -20.02 -2.26
CA LEU A 66 -9.30 -20.26 -3.46
C LEU A 66 -9.08 -21.67 -4.01
N GLY A 67 -7.82 -22.10 -4.13
CA GLY A 67 -7.45 -23.43 -4.62
C GLY A 67 -8.14 -24.53 -3.83
N ARG A 68 -8.08 -24.48 -2.49
CA ARG A 68 -8.78 -25.45 -1.62
C ARG A 68 -10.30 -25.45 -1.83
N THR A 69 -10.93 -24.30 -2.06
CA THR A 69 -12.37 -24.22 -2.34
C THR A 69 -12.72 -24.80 -3.72
N VAL A 70 -11.91 -24.52 -4.74
CA VAL A 70 -12.10 -25.01 -6.12
C VAL A 70 -11.85 -26.51 -6.19
N ASP A 71 -10.82 -27.02 -5.53
CA ASP A 71 -10.52 -28.46 -5.47
C ASP A 71 -11.66 -29.23 -4.80
N ARG A 72 -12.23 -28.68 -3.72
CA ARG A 72 -13.42 -29.25 -3.07
C ARG A 72 -14.65 -29.20 -3.98
N PHE A 73 -14.83 -28.14 -4.76
CA PHE A 73 -15.91 -28.05 -5.75
C PHE A 73 -15.74 -29.12 -6.84
N ARG A 74 -14.51 -29.33 -7.34
CA ARG A 74 -14.21 -30.37 -8.33
C ARG A 74 -14.49 -31.77 -7.80
N LEU A 75 -14.03 -32.07 -6.58
CA LEU A 75 -14.31 -33.34 -5.90
C LEU A 75 -15.81 -33.59 -5.74
N LEU A 76 -16.62 -32.57 -5.40
CA LEU A 76 -18.07 -32.72 -5.32
C LEU A 76 -18.72 -32.84 -6.71
N SER A 77 -18.18 -32.19 -7.74
CA SER A 77 -18.73 -32.29 -9.10
C SER A 77 -18.40 -33.61 -9.81
N GLU A 78 -17.35 -34.32 -9.39
CA GLU A 78 -16.97 -35.64 -9.91
C GLU A 78 -17.75 -36.80 -9.25
N LEU A 79 -18.48 -36.55 -8.16
CA LEU A 79 -19.40 -37.51 -7.55
C LEU A 79 -20.71 -37.57 -8.36
N ASP A 80 -20.71 -38.31 -9.47
CA ASP A 80 -21.86 -38.41 -10.38
C ASP A 80 -22.82 -39.57 -10.02
N GLY A 81 -24.13 -39.30 -10.01
CA GLY A 81 -25.21 -40.25 -9.68
C GLY A 81 -26.46 -39.60 -9.03
N ALA A 82 -27.46 -40.40 -8.63
CA ALA A 82 -28.77 -39.97 -8.07
C ALA A 82 -28.73 -39.05 -6.81
N GLN A 83 -27.54 -38.77 -6.28
CA GLN A 83 -27.29 -37.85 -5.16
C GLN A 83 -26.91 -36.42 -5.61
N ALA A 84 -26.61 -36.22 -6.90
CA ALA A 84 -26.27 -34.92 -7.48
C ALA A 84 -27.46 -33.95 -7.47
N GLU A 85 -28.68 -34.45 -7.67
CA GLU A 85 -29.90 -33.61 -7.64
C GLU A 85 -30.20 -33.03 -6.25
N GLN A 86 -29.88 -33.76 -5.18
CA GLN A 86 -30.09 -33.31 -3.80
C GLN A 86 -29.05 -32.27 -3.33
N HIS A 87 -27.89 -32.15 -3.98
CA HIS A 87 -26.79 -31.25 -3.57
C HIS A 87 -26.66 -29.97 -4.40
N HIS A 88 -27.49 -29.77 -5.43
CA HIS A 88 -27.52 -28.52 -6.22
C HIS A 88 -27.64 -27.22 -5.40
N PRO A 89 -28.47 -27.11 -4.35
CA PRO A 89 -28.54 -25.87 -3.57
C PRO A 89 -27.25 -25.59 -2.78
N GLU A 90 -26.55 -26.63 -2.31
CA GLU A 90 -25.27 -26.48 -1.62
C GLU A 90 -24.16 -26.01 -2.57
N LEU A 91 -24.15 -26.54 -3.80
CA LEU A 91 -23.20 -26.14 -4.85
C LEU A 91 -23.36 -24.65 -5.22
N GLN A 92 -24.58 -24.13 -5.31
CA GLN A 92 -24.81 -22.70 -5.60
C GLN A 92 -24.33 -21.77 -4.47
N ILE A 93 -24.46 -22.19 -3.22
CA ILE A 93 -23.94 -21.45 -2.06
C ILE A 93 -22.40 -21.42 -2.09
N LEU A 94 -21.76 -22.55 -2.45
CA LEU A 94 -20.31 -22.65 -2.66
C LEU A 94 -19.81 -21.74 -3.79
N THR A 95 -20.51 -21.69 -4.93
CA THR A 95 -20.11 -20.81 -6.06
C THR A 95 -20.25 -19.33 -5.73
N ARG A 96 -21.31 -18.96 -5.00
CA ARG A 96 -21.52 -17.56 -4.59
C ARG A 96 -20.46 -17.10 -3.59
N ARG A 97 -19.96 -17.98 -2.73
CA ARG A 97 -18.81 -17.72 -1.83
C ARG A 97 -17.50 -17.55 -2.59
N ALA A 98 -17.23 -18.44 -3.56
CA ALA A 98 -16.03 -18.35 -4.39
C ALA A 98 -15.92 -17.00 -5.12
N ARG A 99 -17.05 -16.40 -5.53
CA ARG A 99 -17.05 -15.06 -6.15
C ARG A 99 -16.46 -13.99 -5.24
N TRP A 100 -16.85 -13.89 -3.97
CA TRP A 100 -16.31 -12.86 -3.06
C TRP A 100 -14.79 -12.99 -2.88
N ASN A 101 -14.28 -14.21 -2.79
CA ASN A 101 -12.84 -14.43 -2.75
C ASN A 101 -12.16 -14.02 -4.07
N GLN A 102 -12.79 -14.32 -5.21
CA GLN A 102 -12.32 -13.86 -6.53
C GLN A 102 -12.23 -12.33 -6.61
N TRP A 103 -13.24 -11.60 -6.09
CA TRP A 103 -13.24 -10.14 -6.04
C TRP A 103 -12.10 -9.59 -5.18
N SER A 104 -11.80 -10.21 -4.03
CA SER A 104 -10.64 -9.84 -3.21
C SER A 104 -9.33 -10.01 -3.97
N ILE A 105 -9.16 -11.13 -4.69
CA ILE A 105 -7.94 -11.38 -5.48
C ILE A 105 -7.79 -10.31 -6.57
N ILE A 106 -8.85 -10.01 -7.31
CA ILE A 106 -8.83 -8.99 -8.36
C ILE A 106 -8.44 -7.61 -7.79
N LEU A 107 -8.96 -7.23 -6.62
CA LEU A 107 -8.63 -5.97 -5.96
C LEU A 107 -7.18 -5.93 -5.47
N CYS A 108 -6.68 -7.02 -4.87
CA CYS A 108 -5.28 -7.12 -4.46
C CYS A 108 -4.31 -7.11 -5.66
N THR A 109 -4.64 -7.79 -6.76
CA THR A 109 -3.86 -7.74 -8.00
C THR A 109 -3.89 -6.34 -8.62
N SER A 110 -5.04 -5.67 -8.61
CA SER A 110 -5.17 -4.29 -9.08
C SER A 110 -4.33 -3.32 -8.24
N CYS A 111 -4.29 -3.50 -6.91
CA CYS A 111 -3.37 -2.77 -6.03
C CYS A 111 -1.91 -2.95 -6.47
N ALA A 112 -1.46 -4.20 -6.66
CA ALA A 112 -0.09 -4.48 -7.09
C ALA A 112 0.24 -3.79 -8.43
N LEU A 113 -0.69 -3.83 -9.40
CA LEU A 113 -0.53 -3.15 -10.68
C LEU A 113 -0.41 -1.62 -10.53
N LEU A 114 -1.24 -1.01 -9.68
CA LEU A 114 -1.18 0.43 -9.40
C LEU A 114 0.14 0.84 -8.72
N VAL A 115 0.65 0.01 -7.81
CA VAL A 115 1.97 0.24 -7.20
C VAL A 115 3.07 0.13 -8.26
N CYS A 116 3.06 -0.91 -9.09
CA CYS A 116 4.02 -1.03 -10.20
C CYS A 116 3.96 0.19 -11.13
N LEU A 117 2.76 0.68 -11.46
CA LEU A 117 2.58 1.87 -12.29
C LEU A 117 3.13 3.13 -11.60
N SER A 118 2.94 3.29 -10.29
CA SER A 118 3.51 4.41 -9.52
C SER A 118 5.03 4.44 -9.60
N ILE A 119 5.70 3.29 -9.54
CA ILE A 119 7.16 3.16 -9.67
C ILE A 119 7.61 3.55 -11.08
N VAL A 120 6.92 3.07 -12.13
CA VAL A 120 7.23 3.45 -13.52
C VAL A 120 7.11 4.96 -13.72
N VAL A 121 6.02 5.57 -13.25
CA VAL A 121 5.79 7.01 -13.36
C VAL A 121 6.87 7.81 -12.62
N MET A 122 7.29 7.35 -11.44
CA MET A 122 8.36 7.98 -10.68
C MET A 122 9.69 7.98 -11.45
N PHE A 123 10.08 6.84 -12.03
CA PHE A 123 11.29 6.74 -12.85
C PHE A 123 11.22 7.61 -14.10
N VAL A 124 10.08 7.62 -14.80
CA VAL A 124 9.87 8.46 -15.99
C VAL A 124 9.97 9.95 -15.66
N GLY A 125 9.43 10.38 -14.51
CA GLY A 125 9.54 11.78 -14.05
C GLY A 125 11.00 12.21 -13.85
N VAL A 126 11.81 11.33 -13.27
CA VAL A 126 13.26 11.59 -13.08
C VAL A 126 14.00 11.65 -14.41
N GLU A 127 13.76 10.70 -15.33
CA GLU A 127 14.42 10.66 -16.65
C GLU A 127 14.08 11.87 -17.53
N LEU A 128 12.85 12.38 -17.46
CA LEU A 128 12.41 13.53 -18.24
C LEU A 128 12.66 14.87 -17.53
N ALA A 129 13.16 14.87 -16.29
CA ALA A 129 13.27 16.03 -15.42
C ALA A 129 11.93 16.81 -15.26
N ILE A 130 10.82 16.07 -15.19
CA ILE A 130 9.46 16.62 -14.99
C ILE A 130 8.93 16.18 -13.62
N ASP A 131 8.39 17.12 -12.86
CA ASP A 131 7.76 16.86 -11.56
C ASP A 131 6.42 16.13 -11.73
N LEU A 132 6.44 14.79 -11.65
CA LEU A 132 5.24 13.93 -11.65
C LEU A 132 4.83 13.46 -10.24
N SER A 133 5.34 14.10 -9.19
CA SER A 133 5.09 13.73 -7.79
C SER A 133 3.60 13.63 -7.44
N ASP A 134 2.78 14.54 -7.95
CA ASP A 134 1.33 14.52 -7.74
C ASP A 134 0.68 13.27 -8.34
N ALA A 135 1.07 12.89 -9.57
CA ALA A 135 0.57 11.68 -10.23
C ALA A 135 0.98 10.41 -9.47
N VAL A 136 2.25 10.33 -9.03
CA VAL A 136 2.76 9.21 -8.23
C VAL A 136 1.99 9.08 -6.92
N SER A 137 1.76 10.20 -6.22
CA SER A 137 1.01 10.20 -4.96
C SER A 137 -0.43 9.71 -5.13
N LEU A 138 -1.10 10.13 -6.22
CA LEU A 138 -2.48 9.74 -6.51
C LEU A 138 -2.59 8.24 -6.88
N LEU A 139 -1.67 7.74 -7.70
CA LEU A 139 -1.55 6.30 -8.02
C LEU A 139 -1.32 5.47 -6.77
N PHE A 140 -0.44 5.93 -5.88
CA PHE A 140 -0.13 5.24 -4.65
C PHE A 140 -1.34 5.21 -3.69
N VAL A 141 -2.04 6.34 -3.51
CA VAL A 141 -3.27 6.38 -2.70
C VAL A 141 -4.36 5.48 -3.31
N ALA A 142 -4.56 5.51 -4.62
CA ALA A 142 -5.50 4.61 -5.30
C ALA A 142 -5.15 3.13 -5.05
N SER A 143 -3.86 2.79 -5.07
CA SER A 143 -3.40 1.43 -4.73
C SER A 143 -3.73 1.05 -3.30
N MET A 144 -3.62 1.97 -2.33
CA MET A 144 -3.96 1.72 -0.92
C MET A 144 -5.45 1.48 -0.75
N LEU A 145 -6.27 2.28 -1.42
CA LEU A 145 -7.72 2.11 -1.40
C LEU A 145 -8.14 0.76 -2.00
N ALA A 146 -7.52 0.34 -3.11
CA ALA A 146 -7.73 -0.98 -3.70
C ALA A 146 -7.34 -2.11 -2.74
N LEU A 147 -6.21 -1.98 -2.03
CA LEU A 147 -5.76 -2.95 -1.02
C LEU A 147 -6.75 -3.05 0.15
N ILE A 148 -7.18 -1.91 0.69
CA ILE A 148 -8.16 -1.84 1.77
C ILE A 148 -9.46 -2.49 1.33
N ALA A 149 -9.98 -2.17 0.14
CA ALA A 149 -11.18 -2.78 -0.40
C ALA A 149 -11.04 -4.30 -0.57
N GLY A 150 -9.88 -4.78 -1.05
CA GLY A 150 -9.55 -6.20 -1.16
C GLY A 150 -9.57 -6.89 0.21
N LEU A 151 -8.87 -6.34 1.19
CA LEU A 151 -8.83 -6.86 2.57
C LEU A 151 -10.22 -6.87 3.23
N LEU A 152 -11.04 -5.85 3.01
CA LEU A 152 -12.43 -5.81 3.51
C LEU A 152 -13.31 -6.87 2.84
N CYS A 153 -13.12 -7.11 1.55
CA CYS A 153 -13.81 -8.17 0.81
C CYS A 153 -13.43 -9.54 1.37
N PHE A 154 -12.14 -9.77 1.60
CA PHE A 154 -11.62 -10.98 2.23
C PHE A 154 -12.15 -11.17 3.66
N LEU A 155 -12.14 -10.11 4.48
CA LEU A 155 -12.66 -10.17 5.85
C LEU A 155 -14.16 -10.52 5.85
N ARG A 156 -14.94 -9.93 4.96
CA ARG A 156 -16.36 -10.26 4.80
C ARG A 156 -16.59 -11.73 4.43
N GLU A 157 -15.75 -12.28 3.55
CA GLU A 157 -15.79 -13.70 3.19
C GLU A 157 -15.54 -14.59 4.41
N ILE A 158 -14.50 -14.29 5.22
CA ILE A 158 -14.18 -15.07 6.43
C ILE A 158 -15.33 -15.04 7.44
N ILE A 159 -15.96 -13.88 7.63
CA ILE A 159 -17.09 -13.73 8.56
C ILE A 159 -18.28 -14.58 8.09
N LEU A 160 -18.61 -14.54 6.80
CA LEU A 160 -19.67 -15.36 6.21
C LEU A 160 -19.33 -16.86 6.27
N ALA A 161 -18.06 -17.23 6.09
CA ALA A 161 -17.55 -18.59 6.20
C ALA A 161 -17.82 -19.17 7.60
N THR A 162 -17.48 -18.38 8.62
CA THR A 162 -17.54 -18.78 10.03
C THR A 162 -18.97 -18.83 10.57
N GLY A 163 -19.83 -17.87 10.18
CA GLY A 163 -21.22 -17.82 10.67
C GLY A 163 -22.06 -19.06 10.31
N ILE A 164 -21.80 -19.69 9.15
CA ILE A 164 -22.52 -20.89 8.72
C ILE A 164 -22.08 -22.16 9.48
N LEU A 165 -20.79 -22.25 9.85
CA LEU A 165 -20.30 -23.36 10.69
C LEU A 165 -20.91 -23.34 12.10
N ALA A 166 -21.20 -22.14 12.62
CA ALA A 166 -21.91 -22.00 13.89
C ALA A 166 -23.39 -22.45 13.81
N LEU A 167 -24.04 -22.33 12.65
CA LEU A 167 -25.42 -22.76 12.44
C LEU A 167 -25.55 -24.28 12.22
N LEU A 168 -24.58 -24.92 11.55
CA LEU A 168 -24.53 -26.38 11.37
C LEU A 168 -24.14 -27.15 12.65
N LYS A 169 -23.73 -26.45 13.72
CA LYS A 169 -23.49 -27.01 15.05
C LYS A 169 -24.70 -26.84 15.99
N ARG A 170 -25.92 -26.99 15.47
CA ARG A 170 -27.10 -27.23 16.32
C ARG A 170 -27.56 -28.67 16.13
N PRO A 171 -27.45 -29.52 17.17
CA PRO A 171 -28.01 -30.88 17.15
C PRO A 171 -29.54 -30.86 17.12
#